data_AF-A0A8T7FLB3-F1
#
_entry.id   AF-A0A8T7FLB3-F1
#
_cell.length_a   1.000
_cell.length_b   1.000
_cell.length_c   1.000
_cell.angle_alpha   90.00
_cell.angle_beta   90.00
_cell.angle_gamma   90.00
#
_symmetry.space_group_name_H-M   'P 1'
#
loop_
_entity.id
_entity.type
_entity.pdbx_description
1 polymer ?
#
loop_
_entity_poly.entity_id
_entity_poly.type
_entity_poly.pdbx_seq_one_letter_code
_entity_poly.pdbx_strand_id
1 'polypeptide(L)'
;MTYETGVEAQVELKYGSIETLPLAIGETGKLTVQTLHGADVGYGPGRGGSFPVSGGALGVVFDGRGRPLELPADPVRRRELIKKWNWTLGGG
;
A
#
# COMPACT_ATOMS: atom_id res chain seq x y z
N MET A 1 1.13 3.92 -10.65
CA MET A 1 1.98 5.10 -10.36
C MET A 1 2.79 5.39 -11.60
N THR A 2 2.90 6.67 -11.97
CA THR A 2 3.79 7.14 -13.03
C THR A 2 4.87 7.99 -12.37
N TYR A 3 6.13 7.59 -12.53
CA TYR A 3 7.28 8.34 -12.04
C TYR A 3 7.52 9.60 -12.90
N GLU A 4 8.30 10.56 -12.43
CA GLU A 4 8.70 11.73 -13.23
C GLU A 4 9.41 11.36 -14.55
N THR A 5 10.10 10.22 -14.57
CA THR A 5 10.73 9.66 -15.77
C THR A 5 9.74 9.16 -16.82
N GLY A 6 8.44 9.13 -16.50
CA GLY A 6 7.38 8.56 -17.34
C GLY A 6 7.22 7.04 -17.20
N VAL A 7 8.10 6.36 -16.44
CA VAL A 7 7.97 4.92 -16.18
C VAL A 7 6.73 4.67 -15.31
N GLU A 8 6.00 3.61 -15.64
CA GLU A 8 4.82 3.20 -14.89
C GLU A 8 5.10 1.97 -14.02
N ALA A 9 4.53 1.96 -12.82
CA ALA A 9 4.50 0.82 -11.91
C ALA A 9 3.09 0.59 -11.38
N GLN A 10 2.71 -0.66 -11.21
CA GLN A 10 1.40 -1.06 -10.69
C GLN A 10 1.56 -2.04 -9.54
N VAL A 11 0.64 -1.95 -8.57
CA VAL A 11 0.52 -2.92 -7.48
C VAL A 11 -0.96 -3.16 -7.19
N GLU A 12 -1.32 -4.42 -6.95
CA GLU A 12 -2.66 -4.79 -6.48
C GLU A 12 -2.63 -4.89 -4.96
N LEU A 13 -3.41 -4.05 -4.28
CA LEU A 13 -3.50 -4.05 -2.82
C LEU A 13 -4.64 -4.97 -2.37
N LYS A 14 -4.29 -6.08 -1.70
CA LYS A 14 -5.27 -6.99 -1.12
C LYS A 14 -5.64 -6.55 0.30
N TYR A 15 -6.91 -6.72 0.67
CA TYR A 15 -7.33 -6.49 2.04
C TYR A 15 -6.50 -7.36 3.00
N GLY A 16 -6.01 -6.75 4.08
CA GLY A 16 -5.12 -7.40 5.04
C GLY A 16 -3.63 -7.38 4.66
N SER A 17 -3.23 -6.79 3.53
CA SER A 17 -1.82 -6.68 3.13
C SER A 17 -1.24 -5.28 3.29
N ILE A 18 0.08 -5.23 3.29
CA ILE A 18 0.86 -4.01 3.06
C ILE A 18 1.62 -4.26 1.76
N GLU A 19 1.64 -3.27 0.89
CA GLU A 19 2.44 -3.28 -0.34
C GLU A 19 3.28 -2.00 -0.42
N THR A 20 4.34 -2.04 -1.24
CA THR A 20 5.20 -0.88 -1.48
C THR A 20 5.49 -0.71 -2.96
N LEU A 21 5.59 0.52 -3.42
CA LEU A 21 6.24 0.85 -4.68
C LEU A 21 7.48 1.71 -4.41
N PRO A 22 8.62 1.44 -5.07
CA PRO A 22 9.84 2.19 -4.84
C PRO A 22 9.67 3.64 -5.33
N LEU A 23 10.08 4.61 -4.52
CA LEU A 23 10.17 6.02 -4.87
C LEU A 23 11.17 6.67 -3.92
N ALA A 24 12.32 7.13 -4.41
CA ALA A 24 13.39 7.58 -3.54
C ALA A 24 13.05 8.91 -2.85
N ILE A 25 13.72 9.19 -1.73
CA ILE A 25 13.60 10.47 -1.02
C ILE A 25 13.98 11.61 -1.98
N GLY A 26 13.10 12.60 -2.10
CA GLY A 26 13.27 13.73 -3.02
C GLY A 26 12.64 13.54 -4.40
N GLU A 27 12.23 12.32 -4.75
CA GLU A 27 11.47 12.06 -5.98
C GLU A 27 9.97 12.27 -5.76
N THR A 28 9.28 12.69 -6.82
CA THR A 28 7.82 12.73 -6.87
C THR A 28 7.26 11.82 -7.96
N GLY A 29 5.99 11.46 -7.84
CA GLY A 29 5.27 10.67 -8.82
C GLY A 29 3.78 10.95 -8.79
N LYS A 30 3.07 10.52 -9.82
CA LYS A 30 1.60 10.57 -9.88
C LYS A 30 1.04 9.21 -9.54
N LEU A 31 0.30 9.12 -8.43
CA LEU A 31 -0.42 7.91 -8.04
C LEU A 31 -1.86 8.00 -8.55
N THR A 32 -2.34 6.93 -9.18
CA THR A 32 -3.75 6.74 -9.52
C THR A 32 -4.23 5.50 -8.80
N VAL A 33 -5.29 5.64 -8.01
CA VAL A 33 -5.92 4.57 -7.25
C VAL A 33 -7.23 4.19 -7.94
N GLN A 34 -7.41 2.90 -8.19
CA GLN A 34 -8.66 2.32 -8.64
C GLN A 34 -9.13 1.35 -7.56
N THR A 35 -10.37 1.52 -7.12
CA THR A 35 -10.98 0.69 -6.07
C THR A 35 -11.78 -0.43 -6.70
N LEU A 36 -11.66 -1.64 -6.15
CA LEU A 36 -12.49 -2.80 -6.51
C LEU A 36 -13.48 -3.11 -5.37
N HIS A 37 -14.57 -3.78 -5.70
CA HIS A 37 -15.54 -4.32 -4.72
C HIS A 37 -16.09 -3.29 -3.72
N GLY A 38 -16.22 -2.02 -4.12
CA GLY A 38 -16.74 -0.95 -3.26
C GLY A 38 -15.80 -0.52 -2.14
N ALA A 39 -14.51 -0.88 -2.19
CA ALA A 39 -13.52 -0.44 -1.21
C ALA A 39 -13.51 1.09 -1.08
N ASP A 40 -13.37 1.57 0.16
CA ASP A 40 -13.29 3.00 0.47
C ASP A 40 -11.86 3.33 0.91
N VAL A 41 -11.24 4.28 0.20
CA VAL A 41 -9.88 4.79 0.45
C VAL A 41 -9.89 6.23 0.97
N GLY A 42 -11.02 6.69 1.51
CA GLY A 42 -11.21 8.04 2.06
C GLY A 42 -11.94 9.01 1.12
N TYR A 43 -12.32 8.56 -0.08
CA TYR A 43 -13.10 9.34 -1.06
C TYR A 43 -14.56 8.87 -1.17
N GLY A 44 -14.97 7.90 -0.35
CA GLY A 44 -16.27 7.25 -0.39
C GLY A 44 -16.22 5.88 -1.08
N PRO A 45 -17.25 5.03 -0.90
CA PRO A 45 -17.25 3.66 -1.39
C PRO A 45 -17.05 3.57 -2.91
N GLY A 46 -16.07 2.77 -3.33
CA GLY A 46 -15.77 2.54 -4.74
C GLY A 46 -15.19 3.76 -5.47
N ARG A 47 -14.73 4.79 -4.74
CA ARG A 47 -14.12 5.98 -5.33
C ARG A 47 -12.61 5.94 -5.16
N GLY A 48 -11.92 5.91 -6.30
CA GLY A 48 -10.49 6.17 -6.42
C GLY A 48 -10.19 7.64 -6.72
N GLY A 49 -8.92 7.93 -7.01
CA GLY A 49 -8.46 9.27 -7.31
C GLY A 49 -7.06 9.28 -7.90
N SER A 50 -6.61 10.44 -8.38
CA SER A 50 -5.25 10.64 -8.87
C SER A 50 -4.62 11.86 -8.19
N PHE A 51 -3.46 11.68 -7.59
CA PHE A 51 -2.79 12.70 -6.78
C PHE A 51 -1.26 12.55 -6.82
N PRO A 52 -0.51 13.64 -6.64
CA PRO A 52 0.94 13.57 -6.50
C PRO A 52 1.32 12.91 -5.17
N VAL A 53 2.44 12.18 -5.19
CA VAL A 53 3.04 11.56 -4.01
C VAL A 53 4.54 11.84 -4.00
N SER A 54 5.15 11.88 -2.82
CA SER A 54 6.59 12.03 -2.64
C SER A 54 7.19 10.75 -2.07
N GLY A 55 8.42 10.45 -2.46
CA GLY A 55 9.14 9.28 -1.99
C GLY A 55 9.63 9.43 -0.55
N GLY A 56 9.62 8.31 0.17
CA GLY A 56 10.12 8.19 1.54
C GLY A 56 11.20 7.10 1.64
N ALA A 57 11.67 6.84 2.86
CA ALA A 57 12.71 5.83 3.11
C ALA A 57 12.32 4.41 2.65
N LEU A 58 11.02 4.11 2.56
CA LEU A 58 10.46 2.84 2.08
C LEU A 58 9.74 2.96 0.73
N GLY A 59 9.89 4.10 0.03
CA GLY A 59 9.04 4.43 -1.11
C GLY A 59 7.64 4.86 -0.69
N VAL A 60 6.66 4.52 -1.52
CA VAL A 60 5.22 4.72 -1.24
C VAL A 60 4.66 3.45 -0.63
N VAL A 61 4.19 3.55 0.61
CA VAL A 61 3.60 2.42 1.37
C VAL A 61 2.08 2.45 1.28
N PHE A 62 1.49 1.32 0.96
CA PHE A 62 0.05 1.12 0.90
C PHE A 62 -0.40 0.24 2.07
N ASP A 63 -1.12 0.81 3.05
CA ASP A 63 -1.64 0.07 4.22
C ASP A 63 -3.08 -0.40 3.96
N GLY A 64 -3.22 -1.63 3.48
CA GLY A 64 -4.51 -2.29 3.23
C GLY A 64 -5.01 -3.15 4.38
N ARG A 65 -4.44 -3.03 5.59
CA ARG A 65 -4.72 -3.97 6.70
C ARG A 65 -6.14 -3.88 7.28
N GLY A 66 -6.93 -2.89 6.86
CA GLY A 66 -8.26 -2.63 7.39
C GLY A 66 -8.25 -1.83 8.70
N ARG A 67 -9.39 -1.23 9.01
CA ARG A 67 -9.67 -0.53 10.27
C ARG A 67 -11.09 -0.91 10.76
N PRO A 68 -11.27 -1.33 12.03
CA PRO A 68 -10.21 -1.60 13.01
C PRO A 68 -9.27 -2.72 12.55
N LEU A 69 -8.04 -2.72 13.07
CA LEU A 69 -7.06 -3.76 12.72
C LEU A 69 -7.43 -5.06 13.44
N GLU A 70 -7.91 -6.04 12.69
CA GLU A 70 -8.22 -7.36 13.23
C GLU A 70 -7.05 -8.33 13.02
N LEU A 71 -6.56 -8.92 14.10
CA LEU A 71 -5.48 -9.89 14.07
C LEU A 71 -6.02 -11.30 14.32
N PRO A 72 -5.45 -12.35 13.70
CA PRO A 72 -5.79 -13.72 14.02
C PRO A 72 -5.65 -14.00 15.53
N ALA A 73 -6.64 -14.70 16.09
CA ALA A 73 -6.59 -15.14 17.50
C ALA A 73 -5.48 -16.16 17.75
N ASP A 74 -5.25 -17.05 16.76
CA ASP A 74 -4.16 -18.02 16.80
C ASP A 74 -2.79 -17.30 16.78
N PRO A 75 -1.95 -17.51 17.82
CA PRO A 75 -0.70 -16.77 17.97
C PRO A 75 0.31 -17.08 16.86
N VAL A 76 0.29 -18.31 16.30
CA VAL A 76 1.20 -18.69 15.23
C VAL A 76 0.83 -17.95 13.94
N ARG A 77 -0.44 -18.01 13.52
CA ARG A 77 -0.94 -17.27 12.34
C ARG A 77 -0.74 -15.78 12.47
N ARG A 78 -0.95 -15.20 13.66
CA ARG A 78 -0.70 -13.77 13.90
C ARG A 78 0.76 -13.41 13.69
N ARG A 79 1.70 -14.21 14.22
CA ARG A 79 3.14 -13.97 14.04
C ARG A 79 3.54 -14.05 12.57
N GLU A 80 3.07 -15.07 11.85
CA GLU A 80 3.40 -15.21 10.43
C GLU A 80 2.81 -14.08 9.58
N LEU A 81 1.60 -13.59 9.91
CA LEU A 81 1.03 -12.40 9.28
C LEU A 81 1.89 -11.14 9.50
N ILE A 82 2.34 -10.91 10.74
CA ILE A 82 3.19 -9.76 11.07
C ILE A 82 4.55 -9.88 10.37
N LYS A 83 5.17 -11.07 10.34
CA LYS A 83 6.41 -11.30 9.60
C LYS A 83 6.23 -11.00 8.11
N LYS A 84 5.12 -11.41 7.51
CA LYS A 84 4.81 -11.10 6.12
C LYS A 84 4.77 -9.59 5.88
N TRP A 85 4.10 -8.84 6.76
CA TRP A 85 4.07 -7.38 6.67
C TRP A 85 5.46 -6.75 6.81
N ASN A 86 6.26 -7.20 7.78
CA ASN A 86 7.63 -6.69 7.99
C ASN A 86 8.54 -6.99 6.80
N TRP A 87 8.42 -8.19 6.21
CA TRP A 87 9.19 -8.56 5.03
C TRP A 87 8.90 -7.63 3.85
N THR A 88 7.64 -7.29 3.61
CA THR A 88 7.27 -6.32 2.56
C THR A 88 7.89 -4.93 2.79
N LEU A 89 8.08 -4.54 4.04
CA LEU A 89 8.72 -3.27 4.41
C LEU A 89 10.25 -3.35 4.47
N GLY A 90 10.86 -4.47 4.06
CA GLY A 90 12.32 -4.66 4.07
C GLY A 90 12.93 -5.02 5.43
N GLY A 91 12.12 -5.36 6.44
CA GLY A 91 12.57 -5.76 7.77
C GLY A 91 12.98 -7.23 7.90
N GLY A 92 13.63 -7.78 6.86
CA GLY A 92 14.16 -9.14 6.82
C GLY A 92 15.42 -9.33 7.65
#